data_AF-A0A8T7CT39-F1
#
_entry.id   AF-A0A8T7CT39-F1
#
_cell.length_a   1.000
_cell.length_b   1.000
_cell.length_c   1.000
_cell.angle_alpha   90.00
_cell.angle_beta   90.00
_cell.angle_gamma   90.00
#
_symmetry.space_group_name_H-M   'P 1'
#
loop_
_entity.id
_entity.type
_entity.pdbx_description
1 polymer ?
#
loop_
_entity_poly.entity_id
_entity_poly.type
_entity_poly.pdbx_seq_one_letter_code
_entity_poly.pdbx_strand_id
1 'polypeptide(L)' 'AGYAPSTSWSFDIAYSHLFIDDTEINNFACASSCSGAALVGTYESSVDILSAQANFYF' A
#
# COMPACT_ATOMS: atom_id res chain seq x y z
N ALA A 1 -6.15 -15.03 -9.30
CA ALA A 1 -6.65 -16.07 -10.21
C ALA A 1 -5.84 -16.02 -11.49
N GLY A 2 -5.35 -17.18 -11.94
CA GLY A 2 -4.58 -17.30 -13.17
C GLY A 2 -5.39 -17.99 -14.27
N TYR A 3 -5.16 -17.62 -15.52
CA TYR A 3 -5.78 -18.21 -16.71
C TYR A 3 -4.76 -18.36 -17.85
N ALA A 4 -4.66 -19.57 -18.41
CA ALA A 4 -3.76 -19.87 -19.52
C ALA A 4 -4.58 -20.34 -20.74
N PRO A 5 -4.93 -19.44 -21.67
CA PRO A 5 -5.71 -19.81 -22.85
C PRO A 5 -4.93 -20.63 -23.88
N SER A 6 -3.59 -20.63 -23.81
CA SER A 6 -2.73 -21.43 -24.68
C SER A 6 -1.39 -21.74 -24.01
N THR A 7 -0.56 -22.60 -24.62
CA THR A 7 0.80 -22.88 -24.15
C THR A 7 1.73 -21.67 -24.24
N SER A 8 1.38 -20.69 -25.08
CA SER A 8 2.20 -19.50 -25.34
C SER A 8 1.77 -18.29 -24.53
N TRP A 9 0.63 -18.33 -23.84
CA TRP A 9 0.08 -17.18 -23.11
C TRP A 9 -0.46 -17.55 -21.73
N SER A 10 -0.15 -16.74 -20.72
CA SER A 10 -0.81 -16.79 -19.40
C SER A 10 -1.17 -15.39 -18.89
N PHE A 11 -2.21 -15.31 -18.06
CA PHE A 11 -2.70 -14.08 -17.44
C PHE A 11 -2.99 -14.31 -15.97
N ASP A 12 -2.72 -13.30 -15.15
CA ASP A 12 -3.02 -13.33 -13.72
C ASP A 12 -3.71 -12.04 -13.29
N ILE A 13 -4.74 -12.19 -12.46
CA ILE A 13 -5.39 -11.08 -11.75
C ILE A 13 -5.34 -11.35 -10.25
N ALA A 14 -5.03 -10.34 -9.45
CA ALA A 14 -5.07 -10.48 -8.00
C ALA A 14 -5.57 -9.21 -7.32
N TYR A 15 -6.11 -9.40 -6.12
CA TYR A 15 -6.48 -8.33 -5.21
C TYR A 15 -5.95 -8.66 -3.82
N SER A 16 -5.42 -7.66 -3.12
CA SER A 16 -4.97 -7.78 -1.75
C SER A 16 -5.39 -6.55 -0.96
N HIS A 17 -5.92 -6.77 0.23
CA HIS A 17 -6.14 -5.73 1.23
C HIS A 17 -5.11 -5.92 2.34
N LEU A 18 -4.35 -4.88 2.68
CA LEU A 18 -3.37 -4.91 3.76
C LEU A 18 -3.98 -4.25 5.00
N PHE A 19 -4.11 -5.04 6.06
CA PHE A 19 -4.49 -4.53 7.37
C PHE A 19 -3.27 -3.86 8.01
N ILE A 20 -3.40 -2.57 8.34
CA ILE A 20 -2.38 -1.77 8.99
C ILE A 20 -3.01 -1.22 10.26
N ASP A 21 -2.36 -1.44 11.40
CA ASP A 21 -2.81 -0.87 12.66
C ASP A 21 -2.58 0.65 12.68
N ASP A 22 -3.46 1.36 13.38
CA ASP A 22 -3.34 2.80 13.59
C ASP A 22 -1.96 3.17 14.15
N THR A 23 -1.30 4.12 13.48
CA THR A 23 0.02 4.58 13.89
C THR A 23 -0.10 5.77 14.83
N GLU A 24 0.45 5.68 16.04
CA GLU A 24 0.51 6.83 16.94
C GLU A 24 1.41 7.94 16.36
N ILE A 25 0.87 9.16 16.31
CA ILE A 25 1.62 10.37 16.01
C ILE A 25 1.89 11.10 17.33
N ASN A 26 3.17 11.36 17.60
CA ASN A 26 3.59 12.19 18.73
C ASN A 26 4.69 13.16 18.30
N ASN A 27 4.32 14.13 17.46
CA ASN A 27 5.24 15.11 16.90
C ASN A 27 5.14 16.43 17.67
N PHE A 28 6.18 16.74 18.43
CA PHE A 28 6.37 18.04 19.05
C PHE A 28 7.40 18.82 18.24
N ALA A 29 7.00 19.94 17.64
CA ALA A 29 7.95 20.78 16.92
C ALA A 29 8.91 21.46 17.91
N CYS A 30 10.17 21.02 18.00
CA CYS A 30 11.30 21.92 18.31
C CYS A 30 12.68 21.28 18.12
N ALA A 31 13.53 21.95 17.33
CA ALA A 31 14.98 21.92 17.52
C ALA A 31 15.67 23.28 17.26
N SER A 32 15.06 24.23 16.53
CA SER A 32 15.71 25.55 16.30
C SER A 32 14.82 26.74 15.94
N SER A 33 13.55 26.55 15.55
CA SER A 33 12.66 27.65 15.15
C SER A 33 11.20 27.20 15.25
N CYS A 34 10.57 27.42 16.41
CA CYS A 34 9.31 26.78 16.77
C CYS A 34 8.10 27.71 16.56
N SER A 35 7.07 27.24 15.85
CA SER A 35 5.75 27.87 15.80
C SER A 35 4.85 27.47 16.98
N GLY A 36 5.34 26.62 17.90
CA GLY A 36 4.57 26.13 19.05
C GLY A 36 3.54 25.03 18.73
N ALA A 37 3.48 24.55 17.48
CA ALA A 37 2.52 23.52 17.08
C ALA A 37 2.97 22.11 17.50
N ALA A 38 2.02 21.32 18.00
CA ALA A 38 2.17 19.89 18.26
C ALA A 38 1.12 19.11 17.45
N LEU A 39 1.51 17.97 16.89
CA LEU A 39 0.61 17.02 16.24
C LEU A 39 0.65 15.73 17.04
N VAL A 40 -0.42 15.48 17.81
CA VAL A 40 -0.59 14.29 18.64
C VAL A 40 -1.91 13.63 18.27
N GLY A 41 -1.90 12.33 18.03
CA GLY A 41 -3.10 11.58 17.63
C GLY A 41 -2.77 10.22 17.04
N THR A 42 -3.69 9.64 16.29
CA THR A 42 -3.47 8.39 15.54
C THR A 42 -3.64 8.65 14.04
N TYR A 43 -2.87 7.94 13.23
CA TYR A 43 -2.96 7.92 11.79
C TYR A 43 -3.48 6.56 11.34
N GLU A 44 -4.70 6.55 10.82
CA GLU A 44 -5.33 5.39 10.20
C GLU A 44 -4.90 5.32 8.72
N SER A 45 -4.54 4.12 8.27
CA SER A 45 -4.13 3.88 6.88
C SER A 45 -4.78 2.61 6.33
N SER A 46 -5.18 2.65 5.06
CA SER A 46 -5.70 1.50 4.34
C SER A 46 -4.99 1.35 3.00
N VAL A 47 -4.71 0.11 2.61
CA VAL A 47 -4.03 -0.21 1.35
C VAL A 47 -4.76 -1.34 0.65
N ASP A 48 -5.17 -1.04 -0.58
CA ASP A 48 -5.77 -1.97 -1.52
C ASP A 48 -4.88 -2.08 -2.76
N ILE A 49 -4.50 -3.30 -3.12
CA ILE A 49 -3.66 -3.59 -4.27
C ILE A 49 -4.49 -4.40 -5.26
N LEU A 50 -4.61 -3.87 -6.49
CA LEU A 50 -5.15 -4.59 -7.64
C LEU A 50 -3.99 -4.86 -8.62
N SER A 51 -3.83 -6.12 -9.03
CA SER A 51 -2.79 -6.51 -9.99
C SER A 51 -3.38 -7.20 -11.20
N ALA A 52 -2.75 -6.96 -12.35
CA ALA A 52 -2.95 -7.70 -13.58
C ALA A 52 -1.59 -7.97 -14.24
N GLN A 53 -1.39 -9.19 -14.73
CA GLN A 53 -0.16 -9.61 -15.42
C GLN A 53 -0.52 -10.42 -16.67
N ALA A 54 0.31 -10.28 -17.70
CA ALA A 54 0.28 -11.11 -18.90
C ALA A 54 1.70 -11.61 -19.19
N ASN A 55 1.83 -12.89 -19.54
CA ASN A 55 3.09 -13.52 -19.90
C ASN A 55 2.96 -14.17 -21.28
N PHE A 56 4.03 -14.06 -22.08
CA PHE A 56 4.16 -14.70 -23.39
C PHE A 56 5.38 -15.62 -23.41
N TYR A 57 5.21 -16.83 -23.93
CA TYR A 57 6.25 -17.86 -24.02
C TYR A 57 6.48 -18.23 -25.48
N PHE A 58 7.75 -18.25 -25.89
CA PHE A 58 8.23 -18.60 -27.23
C PHE A 58 8.79 -20.02 -27.30
#